data_AF-A0A0C2H7I8-F1
#
_entry.id   AF-A0A0C2H7I8-F1
#
_cell.length_a   1.000
_cell.length_b   1.000
_cell.length_c   1.000
_cell.angle_alpha   90.00
_cell.angle_beta   90.00
_cell.angle_gamma   90.00
#
_symmetry.space_group_name_H-M   'P 1'
#
loop_
_entity.id
_entity.type
_entity.pdbx_description
1 polymer ?
#
loop_
_entity_poly.entity_id
_entity_poly.type
_entity_poly.pdbx_seq_one_letter_code
_entity_poly.pdbx_strand_id
1 'polypeptide(L)'
;MAIPINICRGVRQGDTISPTLFTAALEHILRKLIWNEYGQSVNGMQLTNLRFADVVDLIVNSAQELQTMMNDLGEHSRSCSLKMNALK
;
A
#
# COMPACT_ATOMS: atom_id res chain seq x y z
N MET A 1 39.35 2.09 -8.06
CA MET A 1 38.29 2.64 -8.95
C MET A 1 36.95 2.16 -8.42
N ALA A 2 36.02 3.06 -8.14
CA ALA A 2 34.65 2.69 -7.78
C ALA A 2 33.84 2.45 -9.07
N ILE A 3 33.13 1.32 -9.13
CA ILE A 3 32.21 1.03 -10.24
C ILE A 3 30.94 1.85 -9.98
N PRO A 4 30.51 2.73 -10.90
CA PRO A 4 29.26 3.48 -10.73
C PRO A 4 28.07 2.51 -10.73
N ILE A 5 27.27 2.54 -9.66
CA ILE A 5 26.04 1.75 -9.54
C ILE A 5 24.88 2.64 -9.93
N ASN A 6 24.09 2.20 -10.91
CA ASN A 6 22.89 2.91 -11.32
C ASN A 6 21.81 2.76 -10.25
N ILE A 7 21.23 3.88 -9.78
CA ILE A 7 20.15 3.84 -8.79
C ILE A 7 18.84 3.48 -9.51
N CYS A 8 18.30 2.31 -9.15
CA CYS A 8 16.98 1.87 -9.58
C CYS A 8 15.90 2.30 -8.58
N ARG A 9 14.63 2.01 -8.89
CA ARG A 9 13.53 2.21 -7.94
C ARG A 9 13.56 1.11 -6.88
N GLY A 10 13.54 1.51 -5.61
CA GLY A 10 13.52 0.59 -4.47
C GLY A 10 14.27 1.16 -3.27
N VAL A 11 14.27 0.39 -2.19
CA VAL A 11 15.04 0.67 -0.98
C VAL A 11 16.03 -0.47 -0.75
N ARG A 12 17.12 -0.22 -0.03
CA ARG A 12 18.16 -1.23 0.19
C ARG A 12 17.70 -2.25 1.24
N GLN A 13 17.64 -3.54 0.89
CA GLN A 13 17.35 -4.59 1.85
C GLN A 13 18.47 -4.70 2.90
N GLY A 14 18.10 -4.83 4.18
CA GLY A 14 19.04 -4.87 5.30
C GLY A 14 19.55 -3.50 5.76
N ASP A 15 19.09 -2.41 5.14
CA ASP A 15 19.34 -1.05 5.63
C ASP A 15 18.27 -0.66 6.67
N THR A 16 18.71 -0.10 7.80
CA THR A 16 17.86 0.26 8.93
C THR A 16 16.78 1.30 8.56
N ILE A 17 17.03 2.17 7.59
CA ILE A 17 16.10 3.24 7.21
C ILE A 17 15.08 2.77 6.16
N SER A 18 15.40 1.75 5.38
CA SER A 18 14.57 1.24 4.28
C SER A 18 13.12 0.90 4.67
N PRO A 19 12.84 0.24 5.81
CA PRO A 19 11.46 -0.02 6.23
C PRO A 19 10.65 1.27 6.39
N THR A 20 11.24 2.29 7.01
CA THR A 20 10.57 3.58 7.25
C THR A 20 10.26 4.31 5.94
N LEU A 21 11.21 4.30 5.00
CA LEU A 21 11.00 4.89 3.67
C LEU A 21 9.91 4.16 2.88
N PHE A 22 9.90 2.84 2.95
CA PHE A 22 8.87 2.03 2.30
C PHE A 22 7.49 2.31 2.91
N THR A 23 7.37 2.32 4.24
CA THR A 23 6.11 2.67 4.93
C THR A 23 5.64 4.08 4.59
N ALA A 24 6.54 5.06 4.48
CA ALA A 24 6.18 6.42 4.09
C ALA A 24 5.62 6.49 2.65
N ALA A 25 6.20 5.73 1.71
CA ALA A 25 5.67 5.63 0.35
C ALA A 25 4.29 4.95 0.32
N LEU A 26 4.11 3.88 1.09
CA LEU A 26 2.83 3.19 1.22
C LEU A 26 1.75 4.10 1.84
N GLU A 27 2.09 4.85 2.88
CA GLU A 27 1.21 5.82 3.51
C GLU A 27 0.79 6.95 2.54
N HIS A 28 1.72 7.41 1.70
CA HIS A 28 1.42 8.41 0.67
C HIS A 28 0.39 7.94 -0.35
N ILE A 29 0.40 6.65 -0.71
CA ILE A 29 -0.59 6.02 -1.58
C ILE A 29 -1.94 5.96 -0.86
N LEU A 30 -1.95 5.39 0.35
CA LEU A 30 -3.17 5.09 1.09
C LEU A 30 -3.94 6.35 1.51
N ARG A 31 -3.25 7.48 1.75
CA ARG A 31 -3.89 8.78 2.04
C ARG A 31 -4.68 9.37 0.89
N LYS A 32 -4.45 8.93 -0.35
CA LYS A 32 -5.17 9.41 -1.53
C LYS A 32 -6.47 8.62 -1.79
N LEU A 33 -6.68 7.51 -1.08
CA LEU A 33 -7.82 6.64 -1.27
C LEU A 33 -9.02 7.17 -0.50
N ILE A 34 -10.15 7.33 -1.19
CA ILE A 34 -11.40 7.85 -0.63
C ILE A 34 -12.31 6.66 -0.31
N TRP A 35 -12.17 6.11 0.90
CA TRP A 35 -12.87 4.88 1.33
C TRP A 35 -13.79 5.11 2.53
N ASN A 36 -14.27 6.34 2.73
CA ASN A 36 -15.09 6.72 3.89
C ASN A 36 -16.43 5.95 3.97
N GLU A 37 -16.90 5.39 2.86
CA GLU A 37 -18.13 4.59 2.77
C GLU A 37 -17.87 3.09 2.72
N TYR A 38 -16.60 2.67 2.71
CA TYR A 38 -16.17 1.28 2.68
C TYR A 38 -15.66 0.84 4.05
N GLY A 39 -15.47 -0.45 4.25
CA GLY A 39 -15.01 -1.07 5.48
C GLY A 39 -16.11 -1.35 6.49
N GLN A 40 -15.69 -1.90 7.62
CA GLN A 40 -16.59 -2.26 8.71
C GLN A 40 -16.60 -1.14 9.76
N SER A 41 -17.79 -0.74 10.22
CA SER A 41 -17.89 0.21 11.33
C SER A 41 -17.48 -0.45 12.64
N VAL A 42 -16.48 0.13 13.31
CA VAL A 42 -16.00 -0.27 14.64
C VAL A 42 -16.03 0.97 15.53
N ASN A 43 -16.89 0.96 16.55
CA ASN A 43 -17.10 2.10 17.46
C ASN A 43 -17.40 3.43 16.72
N GLY A 44 -18.15 3.37 15.62
CA GLY A 44 -18.52 4.55 14.84
C GLY A 44 -17.44 5.06 13.86
N MET A 45 -16.30 4.38 13.77
CA MET A 45 -15.26 4.67 12.78
C MET A 45 -15.21 3.56 11.72
N GLN A 46 -15.09 3.95 10.45
CA GLN A 46 -14.93 2.98 9.36
C GLN A 46 -13.51 2.42 9.35
N LEU A 47 -13.38 1.14 9.66
CA LEU A 47 -12.13 0.40 9.54
C LEU A 47 -12.05 -0.21 8.14
N THR A 48 -11.17 0.32 7.30
CA THR A 48 -11.04 -0.05 5.87
C THR A 48 -9.83 -0.92 5.59
N ASN A 49 -8.77 -0.83 6.40
CA ASN A 49 -7.55 -1.60 6.18
C ASN A 49 -6.70 -1.74 7.45
N LEU A 50 -5.88 -2.78 7.47
CA LEU A 50 -4.77 -2.98 8.40
C LEU A 50 -3.47 -3.05 7.60
N ARG A 51 -2.36 -2.58 8.19
CA ARG A 51 -1.08 -2.42 7.48
C ARG A 51 0.04 -2.96 8.33
N PHE A 52 0.86 -3.84 7.78
CA PHE A 52 2.08 -4.31 8.41
C PHE A 52 3.18 -4.54 7.37
N ALA A 53 4.27 -3.78 7.48
CA ALA A 53 5.36 -3.78 6.49
C ALA A 53 4.84 -3.58 5.05
N ASP A 54 4.95 -4.60 4.21
CA ASP A 54 4.49 -4.63 2.82
C ASP A 54 3.10 -5.24 2.63
N VAL A 55 2.49 -5.76 3.70
CA VAL A 55 1.16 -6.37 3.67
C VAL A 55 0.09 -5.34 4.04
N VAL A 56 -0.96 -5.30 3.23
CA VAL A 56 -2.17 -4.51 3.48
C VAL A 56 -3.37 -5.44 3.44
N ASP A 57 -4.07 -5.54 4.56
CA ASP A 57 -5.33 -6.28 4.65
C ASP A 57 -6.47 -5.29 4.41
N LEU A 58 -7.34 -5.57 3.44
CA LEU A 58 -8.54 -4.77 3.18
C LEU A 58 -9.72 -5.34 3.97
N ILE A 59 -10.47 -4.46 4.64
CA ILE A 59 -11.71 -4.80 5.31
C ILE A 59 -12.86 -4.33 4.43
N VAL A 60 -13.77 -5.25 4.09
CA VAL A 60 -14.83 -5.03 3.10
C VAL A 60 -16.11 -5.75 3.53
N ASN A 61 -17.26 -5.22 3.12
CA ASN A 61 -18.56 -5.86 3.40
C ASN A 61 -19.11 -6.64 2.20
N SER A 62 -18.50 -6.49 1.02
CA SER A 62 -18.94 -7.19 -0.19
C SER A 62 -17.80 -7.45 -1.17
N ALA A 63 -18.01 -8.42 -2.06
CA ALA A 63 -17.07 -8.70 -3.15
C ALA A 63 -16.94 -7.52 -4.13
N GLN A 64 -18.02 -6.76 -4.33
CA GLN A 64 -18.00 -5.58 -5.19
C GLN A 64 -17.14 -4.47 -4.59
N GLU A 65 -17.27 -4.23 -3.29
CA GLU A 65 -16.42 -3.29 -2.55
C GLU A 65 -14.95 -3.69 -2.58
N LEU A 66 -14.65 -4.97 -2.37
CA LEU A 66 -13.30 -5.51 -2.52
C LEU A 66 -12.72 -5.23 -3.90
N GLN A 67 -13.49 -5.48 -4.96
CA GLN A 67 -13.05 -5.23 -6.32
C GLN A 67 -12.73 -3.75 -6.57
N THR A 68 -13.58 -2.84 -6.09
CA THR A 68 -13.36 -1.40 -6.19
C THR A 68 -12.10 -0.98 -5.43
N MET A 69 -11.98 -1.36 -4.15
CA MET A 69 -10.83 -1.00 -3.33
C MET A 69 -9.51 -1.56 -3.88
N MET A 70 -9.51 -2.79 -4.41
CA MET A 70 -8.32 -3.36 -5.07
C MET A 70 -7.94 -2.59 -6.34
N ASN A 71 -8.91 -2.14 -7.13
CA ASN A 71 -8.65 -1.35 -8.33
C ASN A 71 -8.03 0.00 -7.98
N ASP A 72 -8.63 0.72 -7.01
CA ASP A 72 -8.12 2.01 -6.53
C ASP A 72 -6.69 1.87 -5.99
N LEU A 73 -6.48 0.90 -5.09
CA LEU A 73 -5.16 0.64 -4.51
C LEU A 73 -4.13 0.30 -5.59
N GLY A 74 -4.50 -0.53 -6.56
CA GLY A 74 -3.64 -0.91 -7.67
C GLY A 74 -3.27 0.27 -8.58
N GLU A 75 -4.22 1.16 -8.85
CA GLU A 75 -4.00 2.37 -9.64
C GLU A 75 -3.04 3.34 -8.94
N HIS A 76 -3.33 3.68 -7.69
CA HIS A 76 -2.49 4.60 -6.93
C HIS A 76 -1.10 3.99 -6.64
N SER A 77 -0.99 2.68 -6.43
CA SER A 77 0.30 2.00 -6.25
C SER A 77 1.22 2.15 -7.47
N ARG A 78 0.67 2.02 -8.69
CA ARG A 78 1.43 2.19 -9.94
C ARG A 78 2.02 3.59 -10.06
N SER A 79 1.34 4.62 -9.55
CA SER A 79 1.86 6.00 -9.55
C SER A 79 3.14 6.16 -8.72
N CYS A 80 3.33 5.30 -7.72
CA CYS A 80 4.53 5.24 -6.89
C CYS A 80 5.47 4.08 -7.30
N SER A 81 5.26 3.47 -8.47
CA SER A 81 6.03 2.33 -8.96
C SER A 81 6.01 1.09 -8.06
N LEU A 82 4.97 0.95 -7.23
CA LEU A 82 4.68 -0.27 -6.51
C LEU A 82 3.75 -1.16 -7.34
N LYS A 83 3.91 -2.47 -7.20
CA LYS A 83 3.07 -3.47 -7.85
C LYS A 83 2.51 -4.40 -6.79
N MET A 84 1.19 -4.58 -6.79
CA MET A 84 0.53 -5.59 -5.97
C MET A 84 0.87 -6.99 -6.49
N ASN A 85 1.15 -7.91 -5.57
CA ASN A 85 1.31 -9.31 -5.90
C ASN A 85 -0.07 -9.98 -5.91
N ALA A 86 -0.54 -10.41 -7.08
CA ALA A 86 -1.85 -11.06 -7.24
C ALA A 86 -1.80 -12.59 -7.04
N LEU A 87 -0.61 -13.15 -6.85
CA LEU A 87 -0.39 -14.59 -6.64
C LEU A 87 -0.25 -14.93 -5.15
N LYS A 88 -0.40 -13.94 -4.27
CA LYS A 88 -0.24 -14.06 -2.84
C LYS A 88 -1.43 -13.45 -2.14
#